data_AF-A0A9D9T459-F1
#
_entry.id   AF-A0A9D9T459-F1
#
_cell.length_a   1.000
_cell.length_b   1.000
_cell.length_c   1.000
_cell.angle_alpha   90.00
_cell.angle_beta   90.00
_cell.angle_gamma   90.00
#
_symmetry.space_group_name_H-M   'P 1'
#
loop_
_entity.id
_entity.type
_entity.pdbx_description
1 polymer ?
#
loop_
_entity_poly.entity_id
_entity_poly.type
_entity_poly.pdbx_seq_one_letter_code
_entity_poly.pdbx_strand_id
1 'polypeptide(L)'
;MKRIIYSLPLFLLTACSEPDTICDCIAVSDSLNIKSRELLNKVPNAADEQAIITLRKNKKQKCAAFEKMGGAEMLERKKTCNE
;
A
#
# COMPACT_ATOMS: atom_id res chain seq x y z
N MET A 1 -10.82 -11.26 57.59
CA MET A 1 -11.42 -10.90 56.28
C MET A 1 -10.28 -10.59 55.31
N LYS A 2 -9.89 -11.54 54.47
CA LYS A 2 -8.69 -11.46 53.61
C LYS A 2 -9.12 -10.94 52.24
N ARG A 3 -8.79 -9.69 51.92
CA ARG A 3 -9.13 -9.04 50.65
C ARG A 3 -8.26 -9.61 49.54
N ILE A 4 -8.86 -10.37 48.62
CA ILE A 4 -8.20 -10.91 47.44
C ILE A 4 -8.17 -9.79 46.39
N ILE A 5 -6.98 -9.24 46.15
CA ILE A 5 -6.72 -8.24 45.10
C ILE A 5 -6.58 -9.03 43.80
N TYR A 6 -7.61 -8.98 42.94
CA TYR A 6 -7.54 -9.50 41.58
C TYR A 6 -6.79 -8.50 40.70
N SER A 7 -5.52 -8.77 40.44
CA SER A 7 -4.72 -8.07 39.43
C SER A 7 -5.17 -8.51 38.04
N LEU A 8 -5.87 -7.63 37.32
CA LEU A 8 -6.27 -7.82 35.94
C LEU A 8 -5.02 -7.75 35.03
N PRO A 9 -4.69 -8.79 34.25
CA PRO A 9 -3.55 -8.73 33.36
C PRO A 9 -3.87 -7.82 32.17
N LEU A 10 -3.13 -6.72 32.05
CA LEU A 10 -3.15 -5.83 30.89
C LEU A 10 -2.59 -6.61 29.69
N PHE A 11 -3.47 -7.15 28.85
CA PHE A 11 -3.07 -7.69 27.55
C PHE A 11 -2.63 -6.53 26.65
N LEU A 12 -1.32 -6.31 26.60
CA LEU A 12 -0.68 -5.45 25.62
C LEU A 12 -0.89 -6.10 24.24
N LEU A 13 -1.85 -5.59 23.48
CA LEU A 13 -1.98 -5.89 22.06
C LEU A 13 -0.73 -5.33 21.37
N THR A 14 0.27 -6.19 21.15
CA THR A 14 1.37 -5.88 20.26
C THR A 14 0.78 -5.72 18.87
N ALA A 15 0.64 -4.49 18.39
CA ALA A 15 0.37 -4.23 16.99
C ALA A 15 1.55 -4.82 16.19
N CYS A 16 1.38 -6.05 15.72
CA CYS A 16 2.24 -6.60 14.69
C CYS A 16 2.03 -5.72 13.47
N SER A 17 2.96 -4.80 13.22
CA SER A 17 3.11 -4.16 11.93
C SER A 17 3.31 -5.27 10.91
N GLU A 18 2.23 -5.63 10.19
CA GLU A 18 2.37 -6.36 8.94
C GLU A 18 3.42 -5.63 8.10
N PRO A 19 4.27 -6.35 7.33
CA PRO A 19 5.13 -5.69 6.36
C PRO A 19 4.24 -4.74 5.57
N ASP A 20 4.62 -3.45 5.47
CA ASP A 20 3.74 -2.37 5.02
C ASP A 20 3.39 -2.57 3.54
N THR A 21 2.45 -3.48 3.28
CA THR A 21 1.96 -3.90 1.95
C THR A 21 1.35 -2.72 1.19
N ILE A 22 1.03 -1.64 1.90
CA ILE A 22 0.64 -0.38 1.32
C ILE A 22 1.78 0.29 0.56
N CYS A 23 3.03 0.21 1.03
CA CYS A 23 4.17 0.80 0.32
C CYS A 23 4.44 0.09 -1.00
N ASP A 24 4.19 -1.20 -1.06
CA ASP A 24 4.17 -1.98 -2.30
C ASP A 24 3.10 -1.49 -3.29
N CYS A 25 1.90 -1.16 -2.79
CA CYS A 25 0.84 -0.54 -3.59
C CYS A 25 1.21 0.87 -4.07
N ILE A 26 1.85 1.68 -3.22
CA ILE A 26 2.33 3.02 -3.59
C ILE A 26 3.41 2.92 -4.67
N ALA A 27 4.42 2.07 -4.49
CA ALA A 27 5.53 1.92 -5.43
C ALA A 27 5.07 1.50 -6.83
N VAL A 28 4.15 0.53 -6.93
CA VAL A 28 3.60 0.11 -8.23
C VAL A 28 2.69 1.18 -8.84
N SER A 29 1.98 1.95 -8.01
CA SER A 29 1.17 3.08 -8.48
C SER A 29 2.04 4.20 -9.05
N ASP A 30 3.17 4.50 -8.41
CA ASP A 30 4.13 5.50 -8.87
C ASP A 30 4.84 5.04 -10.15
N SER A 31 5.21 3.76 -10.24
CA SER A 31 5.75 3.16 -11.47
C SER A 31 4.77 3.25 -12.64
N LEU A 32 3.49 2.95 -12.39
CA LEU A 32 2.43 3.09 -13.40
C LEU A 32 2.25 4.54 -13.83
N ASN A 33 2.31 5.49 -12.89
CA ASN A 33 2.21 6.92 -13.18
C ASN A 33 3.39 7.41 -14.02
N ILE A 34 4.62 7.00 -13.69
CA ILE A 34 5.83 7.32 -14.47
C ILE A 34 5.69 6.79 -15.88
N LYS A 35 5.37 5.51 -16.04
CA LYS A 35 5.21 4.90 -17.37
C LYS A 35 4.10 5.58 -18.16
N SER A 36 2.97 5.89 -17.52
CA SER A 36 1.86 6.59 -18.19
C SER A 36 2.29 7.97 -18.68
N ARG A 37 3.06 8.73 -17.90
CA ARG A 37 3.59 10.05 -18.30
C ARG A 37 4.59 9.94 -19.46
N GLU A 38 5.45 8.93 -19.47
CA GLU A 38 6.35 8.68 -20.61
C GLU A 38 5.56 8.47 -21.90
N LEU A 39 4.46 7.71 -21.84
CA LEU A 39 3.62 7.39 -23.00
C LEU A 39 2.80 8.57 -23.52
N LEU A 40 2.60 9.63 -22.74
CA LEU A 40 1.94 10.84 -23.23
C LEU A 40 2.79 11.58 -24.27
N ASN A 41 4.11 11.37 -24.27
CA ASN A 41 5.06 12.11 -25.10
C ASN A 41 5.62 11.30 -26.29
N LYS A 42 5.09 10.10 -26.55
CA LYS A 42 5.53 9.25 -27.66
C LYS A 42 4.41 8.36 -28.17
N VAL A 43 4.57 7.84 -29.38
CA VAL A 43 3.72 6.75 -29.88
C VAL A 43 4.15 5.45 -29.18
N PRO A 44 3.27 4.76 -28.42
CA PRO A 44 3.60 3.50 -27.76
C PRO A 44 3.90 2.39 -28.76
N ASN A 45 4.83 1.50 -28.40
CA ASN A 45 5.02 0.23 -29.11
C ASN A 45 4.46 -0.96 -28.31
N ALA A 46 4.53 -2.17 -28.87
CA ALA A 46 4.01 -3.38 -28.22
C ALA A 46 4.66 -3.65 -26.83
N ALA A 47 5.92 -3.29 -26.63
CA ALA A 47 6.58 -3.44 -25.33
C ALA A 47 6.06 -2.43 -24.31
N ASP A 48 5.78 -1.20 -24.73
CA ASP A 48 5.15 -0.18 -23.90
C ASP A 48 3.74 -0.58 -23.46
N GLU A 49 2.95 -1.13 -24.39
CA GLU A 49 1.62 -1.67 -24.11
C GLU A 49 1.69 -2.83 -23.11
N GLN A 50 2.60 -3.77 -23.31
CA GLN A 50 2.77 -4.89 -22.40
C GLN A 50 3.23 -4.43 -21.01
N ALA A 51 4.12 -3.42 -20.94
CA ALA A 51 4.58 -2.85 -19.69
C ALA A 51 3.44 -2.19 -18.91
N ILE A 52 2.60 -1.38 -19.56
CA ILE A 52 1.49 -0.70 -18.88
C ILE A 52 0.40 -1.69 -18.43
N ILE A 53 0.13 -2.74 -19.23
CA ILE A 53 -0.79 -3.83 -18.84
C ILE A 53 -0.26 -4.56 -17.60
N THR A 54 1.02 -4.88 -17.59
CA THR A 54 1.68 -5.57 -16.46
C THR A 54 1.62 -4.71 -15.20
N LEU A 55 1.93 -3.42 -15.30
CA LEU A 55 1.85 -2.49 -14.18
C LEU A 55 0.42 -2.34 -13.65
N ARG A 56 -0.61 -2.29 -14.53
CA ARG A 56 -2.02 -2.26 -14.11
C ARG A 56 -2.41 -3.53 -13.35
N LYS A 57 -2.00 -4.71 -13.83
CA LYS A 57 -2.28 -5.99 -13.15
C LYS A 57 -1.59 -6.06 -11.78
N ASN A 58 -0.32 -5.68 -11.72
CA ASN A 58 0.44 -5.66 -10.47
C ASN A 58 -0.15 -4.67 -9.48
N LYS A 59 -0.56 -3.48 -9.93
CA LYS A 59 -1.27 -2.51 -9.09
C LYS A 59 -2.56 -3.10 -8.53
N LYS A 60 -3.40 -3.71 -9.36
CA LYS A 60 -4.65 -4.34 -8.90
C LYS A 60 -4.40 -5.40 -7.82
N GLN A 61 -3.36 -6.22 -7.97
CA GLN A 61 -3.02 -7.25 -6.99
C GLN A 61 -2.47 -6.67 -5.68
N LYS A 62 -1.46 -5.79 -5.77
CA LYS A 62 -0.79 -5.20 -4.60
C LYS A 62 -1.68 -4.22 -3.84
N CYS A 63 -2.60 -3.56 -4.53
CA CYS A 63 -3.49 -2.55 -3.94
C CYS A 63 -4.86 -3.09 -3.51
N ALA A 64 -5.16 -4.38 -3.70
CA ALA A 64 -6.50 -4.94 -3.47
C ALA A 64 -7.06 -4.63 -2.07
N ALA A 65 -6.20 -4.73 -1.03
CA ALA A 65 -6.57 -4.43 0.35
C ALA A 65 -6.83 -2.94 0.63
N PHE A 66 -6.41 -2.06 -0.28
CA PHE A 66 -6.45 -0.60 -0.11
C PHE A 66 -7.38 0.12 -1.10
N GLU A 67 -8.05 -0.60 -2.01
CA GLU A 67 -8.93 0.02 -3.02
C GLU A 67 -10.10 0.82 -2.43
N LYS A 68 -10.50 0.49 -1.19
CA LYS A 68 -11.57 1.18 -0.46
C LYS A 68 -11.05 2.25 0.49
N MET A 69 -9.73 2.41 0.61
CA MET A 69 -9.12 3.41 1.47
C MET A 69 -9.41 4.81 0.96
N GLY A 70 -9.78 5.71 1.87
CA GLY A 70 -9.99 7.11 1.51
C GLY A 70 -8.69 7.77 1.07
N GLY A 71 -8.77 8.78 0.19
CA GLY A 71 -7.58 9.48 -0.32
C GLY A 71 -6.73 10.12 0.79
N ALA A 72 -7.36 10.70 1.81
CA ALA A 72 -6.65 11.28 2.95
C ALA A 72 -5.90 10.22 3.78
N GLU A 73 -6.52 9.06 4.00
CA GLU A 73 -5.91 7.94 4.72
C GLU A 73 -4.74 7.34 3.94
N MET A 74 -4.89 7.16 2.62
CA MET A 74 -3.81 6.75 1.73
C MET A 74 -2.61 7.71 1.80
N LEU A 75 -2.86 9.03 1.80
CA LEU A 75 -1.80 10.03 1.89
C LEU A 75 -1.08 9.97 3.24
N GLU A 76 -1.81 9.76 4.33
CA GLU A 76 -1.21 9.63 5.66
C GLU A 76 -0.32 8.39 5.74
N ARG A 77 -0.85 7.25 5.30
CA ARG A 77 -0.10 5.98 5.29
C ARG A 77 1.06 6.00 4.29
N LYS A 78 0.97 6.78 3.19
CA LYS A 78 2.13 6.97 2.29
C LYS A 78 3.34 7.58 3.02
N LYS A 79 3.14 8.42 4.04
CA LYS A 79 4.25 9.01 4.81
C LYS A 79 5.07 7.99 5.60
N THR A 80 4.54 6.79 5.84
CA THR A 80 5.26 5.72 6.54
C THR A 80 6.12 4.89 5.60
N CYS A 81 5.98 5.08 4.28
CA CYS A 81 6.86 4.47 3.31
C CYS A 81 8.19 5.23 3.28
N ASN A 82 9.27 4.56 3.70
CA ASN A 82 10.62 5.11 3.57
C ASN A 82 10.91 5.37 2.08
N GLU A 83 11.24 6.62 1.76
CA GLU A 83 11.72 7.06 0.45
C GLU A 83 13.14 6.54 0.15
#